data_AF-A0A949YPC0-F1
#
_entry.id   AF-A0A949YPC0-F1
#
_cell.length_a   1.000
_cell.length_b   1.000
_cell.length_c   1.000
_cell.angle_alpha   90.00
_cell.angle_beta   90.00
_cell.angle_gamma   90.00
#
_symmetry.space_group_name_H-M   'P 1'
#
loop_
_entity.id
_entity.type
_entity.pdbx_description
1 polymer ?
#
loop_
_entity_poly.entity_id
_entity_poly.type
_entity_poly.pdbx_seq_one_letter_code
_entity_poly.pdbx_strand_id
1 'polypeptide(L)'
;MILIKELGRAVPYGVYDLAANCGWVSVGVDHDTAAFAVTLRRWWHTMGKARYPKPRRLMITADGGGSNGARVRLWKIELQKFVDEIAV
;
A
#
# COMPACT_ATOMS: atom_id res chain seq x y z
N MET A 1 -0.01 -4.21 -14.43
CA MET A 1 -1.22 -4.98 -14.79
C MET A 1 -0.79 -6.19 -15.57
N ILE A 2 -1.22 -7.38 -15.16
CA ILE A 2 -0.97 -8.65 -15.86
C ILE A 2 -2.34 -9.22 -16.26
N LEU A 3 -2.52 -9.57 -17.54
CA LEU A 3 -3.74 -10.20 -18.03
C LEU A 3 -3.50 -11.70 -18.17
N ILE A 4 -4.25 -12.51 -17.42
CA ILE A 4 -4.23 -13.96 -17.54
C ILE A 4 -5.50 -14.35 -18.28
N LYS A 5 -5.37 -14.86 -19.51
CA LYS A 5 -6.48 -15.08 -20.46
C LYS A 5 -7.69 -15.81 -19.85
N GLU A 6 -7.47 -16.73 -18.91
CA GLU A 6 -8.54 -17.53 -18.27
C GLU A 6 -8.90 -17.10 -16.85
N LEU A 7 -8.03 -16.36 -16.15
CA LEU A 7 -8.20 -16.00 -14.73
C LEU A 7 -8.53 -14.51 -14.50
N GLY A 8 -8.63 -13.73 -15.57
CA GLY A 8 -8.93 -12.30 -15.51
C GLY A 8 -7.69 -11.43 -15.27
N ARG A 9 -7.91 -10.24 -14.72
CA ARG A 9 -6.93 -9.16 -14.64
C ARG A 9 -6.30 -9.09 -13.25
N ALA A 10 -4.98 -9.29 -13.19
CA ALA A 10 -4.20 -9.15 -11.97
C ALA A 10 -3.53 -7.77 -11.92
N VAL A 11 -3.73 -7.06 -10.81
CA VAL A 11 -3.05 -5.77 -10.57
C VAL A 11 -2.12 -5.95 -9.38
N PRO A 12 -0.80 -6.12 -9.63
CA PRO A 12 0.17 -6.21 -8.55
C PRO A 12 0.38 -4.81 -7.93
N TYR A 13 0.38 -4.78 -6.60
CA TYR A 13 0.81 -3.64 -5.81
C TYR A 13 1.82 -4.12 -4.78
N GLY A 14 2.79 -3.28 -4.42
CA GLY A 14 3.82 -3.70 -3.49
C GLY A 14 4.36 -2.57 -2.63
N VAL A 15 4.95 -2.95 -1.51
CA VAL A 15 5.73 -2.09 -0.63
C VAL A 15 7.17 -2.59 -0.67
N TYR A 16 8.09 -1.66 -0.91
CA TYR A 16 9.51 -1.92 -0.71
C TYR A 16 9.95 -1.33 0.61
N ASP A 17 10.28 -2.21 1.56
CA ASP A 17 10.77 -1.86 2.88
C ASP A 17 12.29 -1.64 2.80
N LEU A 18 12.69 -0.37 2.72
CA LEU A 18 14.09 0.03 2.60
C LEU A 18 14.95 -0.41 3.78
N ALA A 19 14.40 -0.36 5.00
CA ALA A 19 15.16 -0.70 6.20
C ALA A 19 15.40 -2.22 6.32
N ALA A 20 14.48 -3.02 5.77
CA ALA A 20 14.62 -4.47 5.71
C ALA A 20 15.24 -4.99 4.41
N ASN A 21 15.45 -4.12 3.42
CA ASN A 21 15.83 -4.50 2.05
C ASN A 21 14.92 -5.61 1.48
N CYS A 22 13.61 -5.50 1.71
CA CYS A 22 12.63 -6.55 1.40
C CYS A 22 11.44 -5.99 0.64
N GLY A 23 11.05 -6.67 -0.44
CA GLY A 23 9.81 -6.40 -1.16
C GLY A 23 8.64 -7.22 -0.61
N TRP A 24 7.47 -6.60 -0.53
CA TRP A 24 6.19 -7.26 -0.32
C TRP A 24 5.26 -6.94 -1.49
N VAL A 25 4.54 -7.94 -1.98
CA VAL A 25 3.63 -7.79 -3.13
C VAL A 25 2.29 -8.41 -2.79
N SER A 26 1.21 -7.68 -3.11
CA SER A 26 -0.16 -8.17 -3.15
C SER A 26 -0.65 -8.22 -4.59
N VAL A 27 -1.35 -9.29 -4.94
CA VAL A 27 -2.04 -9.43 -6.22
C VAL A 27 -3.51 -9.20 -5.99
N GLY A 28 -4.03 -8.05 -6.46
CA GLY A 28 -5.45 -7.73 -6.42
C GLY A 28 -6.15 -8.12 -7.72
N VAL A 29 -7.45 -8.40 -7.62
CA VAL A 29 -8.36 -8.65 -8.76
C VAL A 29 -9.31 -7.48 -9.02
N ASP A 30 -9.30 -6.44 -8.17
CA ASP A 30 -10.29 -5.36 -8.15
C ASP A 30 -9.69 -4.01 -8.64
N HIS A 31 -10.53 -3.19 -9.27
CA HIS A 31 -10.11 -2.09 -10.16
C HIS A 31 -10.23 -0.68 -9.60
N ASP A 32 -10.96 -0.41 -8.52
CA ASP A 32 -11.20 0.98 -8.11
C ASP A 32 -11.30 1.20 -6.59
N THR A 33 -10.14 1.30 -5.96
CA THR A 33 -10.02 1.98 -4.66
C THR A 33 -8.67 2.70 -4.62
N ALA A 34 -8.40 3.52 -3.61
CA ALA A 34 -7.06 4.06 -3.36
C ALA A 34 -6.09 2.90 -3.01
N ALA A 35 -5.73 2.11 -4.02
CA ALA A 35 -5.23 0.76 -3.91
C ALA A 35 -3.88 0.70 -3.19
N PHE A 36 -3.11 1.78 -3.23
CA PHE A 36 -1.88 1.88 -2.47
C PHE A 36 -2.12 1.97 -0.97
N ALA A 37 -3.16 2.69 -0.50
CA ALA A 37 -3.47 2.74 0.93
C ALA A 37 -3.89 1.35 1.44
N VAL A 38 -4.63 0.60 0.63
CA VAL A 38 -4.97 -0.81 0.90
C VAL A 38 -3.71 -1.68 0.96
N THR A 39 -2.79 -1.48 0.02
CA THR A 39 -1.52 -2.22 -0.06
C THR A 39 -0.65 -1.97 1.17
N LEU A 40 -0.52 -0.70 1.59
CA LEU A 40 0.23 -0.31 2.78
C LEU A 40 -0.37 -0.90 4.06
N ARG A 41 -1.70 -0.86 4.20
CA ARG A 41 -2.41 -1.47 5.33
C ARG A 41 -2.17 -2.98 5.42
N ARG A 42 -2.28 -3.69 4.29
CA ARG A 42 -2.01 -5.13 4.22
C ARG A 42 -0.55 -5.45 4.57
N TRP A 43 0.40 -4.70 4.02
CA TRP A 43 1.82 -4.85 4.37
C TRP A 43 2.05 -4.63 5.88
N TRP A 44 1.44 -3.60 6.47
CA TRP A 44 1.61 -3.30 7.89
C TRP A 44 1.13 -4.46 8.78
N HIS A 45 -0.06 -5.00 8.53
CA HIS A 45 -0.61 -6.10 9.32
C HIS A 45 0.10 -7.43 9.10
N THR A 46 0.65 -7.66 7.91
CA THR A 46 1.33 -8.92 7.58
C THR A 46 2.79 -8.94 8.02
N MET A 47 3.49 -7.80 7.94
CA MET A 47 4.94 -7.73 8.16
C MET A 47 5.35 -6.51 9.00
N GLY A 48 4.83 -5.33 8.68
CA GLY A 48 5.32 -4.06 9.23
C GLY A 48 5.23 -3.97 10.76
N LYS A 49 4.08 -4.33 11.35
CA LYS A 49 3.82 -4.27 12.80
C LYS A 49 4.74 -5.18 13.61
N ALA A 50 5.00 -6.38 13.12
CA ALA A 50 5.89 -7.33 13.80
C ALA A 50 7.36 -6.90 13.70
N ARG A 51 7.75 -6.33 12.55
CA ARG A 51 9.11 -5.87 12.30
C ARG A 51 9.45 -4.57 13.03
N TYR A 52 8.47 -3.67 13.15
CA TYR A 52 8.62 -2.37 13.78
C TYR A 52 7.58 -2.23 14.91
N PRO A 53 7.87 -2.71 16.12
CA PRO A 53 6.87 -2.75 17.20
C PRO A 53 6.61 -1.39 17.88
N LYS A 54 7.52 -0.42 17.73
CA LYS A 54 7.41 0.93 18.33
C LYS A 54 7.90 2.02 17.36
N PRO A 55 7.34 2.12 16.15
CA PRO A 55 7.72 3.17 15.22
C PRO A 55 7.29 4.52 15.81
N ARG A 56 8.08 5.57 15.60
CA ARG A 56 7.70 6.94 15.97
C ARG A 56 7.21 7.76 14.78
N ARG A 57 7.53 7.29 13.57
CA ARG A 57 7.24 7.91 12.26
C ARG A 57 7.29 6.82 11.20
N LEU A 58 6.50 6.98 10.15
CA LEU A 58 6.56 6.16 8.93
C LEU A 58 6.75 7.11 7.73
N MET A 59 7.82 6.91 6.95
CA MET A 59 8.06 7.65 5.72
C MET A 59 7.62 6.82 4.52
N ILE A 60 6.79 7.40 3.65
CA ILE A 60 6.25 6.74 2.46
C ILE A 60 6.67 7.55 1.24
N THR A 61 7.33 6.88 0.29
CA THR A 61 7.67 7.44 -1.02
C THR A 61 6.82 6.76 -2.09
N ALA A 62 6.06 7.53 -2.86
CA ALA A 62 5.22 7.03 -3.94
C ALA A 62 5.37 7.93 -5.18
N ASP A 63 5.16 7.35 -6.35
CA ASP A 63 5.32 7.96 -7.68
C ASP A 63 4.28 9.04 -8.05
N GLY A 64 3.32 9.32 -7.16
CA GLY A 64 2.40 10.46 -7.29
C GLY A 64 1.49 10.42 -8.53
N GLY A 65 1.39 9.27 -9.21
CA GLY A 65 0.57 9.05 -10.40
C GLY A 65 -0.75 8.34 -10.08
N GLY A 66 -1.73 8.48 -10.96
CA GLY A 66 -3.00 7.74 -10.89
C GLY A 66 -3.70 7.88 -9.52
N SER A 67 -4.04 6.74 -8.92
CA SER A 67 -4.74 6.65 -7.63
C SER A 67 -3.92 7.11 -6.42
N ASN A 68 -2.61 7.36 -6.59
CA ASN A 68 -1.69 7.84 -5.54
C ASN A 68 -1.36 9.33 -5.72
N GLY A 69 -2.08 10.01 -6.61
CA GLY A 69 -1.77 11.37 -6.98
C GLY A 69 -1.94 12.36 -5.84
N ALA A 70 -1.05 13.36 -5.79
CA ALA A 70 -1.11 14.43 -4.79
C ALA A 70 -2.42 15.26 -4.83
N ARG A 71 -3.16 15.20 -5.95
CA ARG A 71 -4.47 15.83 -6.13
C ARG A 71 -5.66 14.90 -5.81
N VAL A 72 -5.41 13.60 -5.64
CA VAL A 72 -6.47 12.62 -5.36
C VAL A 72 -6.86 12.72 -3.89
N ARG A 73 -8.08 13.21 -3.62
CA ARG A 73 -8.57 13.39 -2.26
C ARG A 73 -8.75 12.06 -1.53
N LEU A 74 -9.25 11.04 -2.23
CA LEU A 74 -9.46 9.71 -1.65
C LEU A 74 -8.15 9.10 -1.13
N TRP A 75 -7.05 9.26 -1.86
CA TRP A 75 -5.71 8.85 -1.43
C TRP A 75 -5.32 9.45 -0.08
N LYS A 76 -5.47 10.76 0.07
CA LYS A 76 -5.17 11.46 1.33
C LYS A 76 -6.05 10.99 2.48
N ILE A 77 -7.34 10.75 2.22
CA ILE A 77 -8.29 10.26 3.23
C ILE A 77 -7.90 8.85 3.68
N GLU A 78 -7.63 7.95 2.75
CA GLU A 78 -7.27 6.57 3.08
C GLU A 78 -5.90 6.47 3.77
N LEU A 79 -4.95 7.34 3.42
CA LEU A 79 -3.70 7.50 4.17
C LEU A 79 -3.95 7.96 5.60
N GLN A 80 -4.77 8.99 5.80
CA GLN A 80 -5.07 9.49 7.14
C GLN A 80 -5.72 8.40 8.00
N LYS A 81 -6.74 7.70 7.47
CA LYS A 81 -7.38 6.57 8.14
C LYS A 81 -6.38 5.46 8.49
N PHE A 82 -5.40 5.20 7.63
CA PHE A 82 -4.35 4.24 7.91
C PHE A 82 -3.46 4.70 9.06
N VAL A 83 -2.98 5.95 9.04
CA VAL A 83 -2.15 6.53 10.11
C VAL A 83 -2.90 6.52 11.45
N ASP A 84 -4.17 6.92 11.45
CA ASP A 84 -5.04 6.91 12.64
C ASP A 84 -5.19 5.50 13.23
N GLU A 85 -5.26 4.47 12.39
CA GLU A 85 -5.35 3.08 12.82
C GLU A 85 -4.06 2.58 13.48
N ILE A 86 -2.89 2.94 12.93
CA ILE A 86 -1.61 2.42 13.39
C ILE A 86 -1.00 3.24 14.54
N ALA A 87 -1.56 4.43 14.81
CA ALA A 87 -1.14 5.34 15.88
C ALA A 87 0.37 5.63 15.87
N VAL A 88 0.94 5.81 14.67
CA VAL A 88 2.36 6.12 14.42
C VAL A 88 2.57 7.60 14.17
#